data_AF-A0A2E2XC11-F1
#
_entry.id   AF-A0A2E2XC11-F1
#
_cell.length_a   1.000
_cell.length_b   1.000
_cell.length_c   1.000
_cell.angle_alpha   90.00
_cell.angle_beta   90.00
_cell.angle_gamma   90.00
#
_symmetry.space_group_name_H-M   'P 1'
#
loop_
_entity.id
_entity.type
_entity.pdbx_description
1 polymer ?
#
loop_
_entity_poly.entity_id
_entity_poly.type
_entity_poly.pdbx_seq_one_letter_code
_entity_poly.pdbx_strand_id
1 'polypeptide(L)'
;MTKSNKRVLGAQSTSGNTDEESSRLTVRMSGIVLEGIKEDMEANEYSKKDRSKWICEAILEMWEQFSREPDEDKELYLKLTSPFKESMTSFDIYLSEKALTPFYKMVEFAESVGLNKDPKTRVSYMAISMRLIRRGRI
;
A
#
# COMPACT_ATOMS: atom_id res chain seq x y z
N MET A 1 48.60 10.22 -42.38
CA MET A 1 47.66 9.25 -41.79
C MET A 1 47.53 9.56 -40.31
N THR A 2 46.32 9.97 -39.90
CA THR A 2 45.99 10.63 -38.63
C THR A 2 45.87 9.64 -37.48
N LYS A 3 46.61 9.92 -36.39
CA LYS A 3 46.47 9.28 -35.08
C LYS A 3 45.11 9.67 -34.49
N SER A 4 44.26 8.69 -34.21
CA SER A 4 42.97 8.94 -33.56
C SER A 4 43.17 8.94 -32.04
N ASN A 5 43.24 10.14 -31.47
CA ASN A 5 43.07 10.36 -30.04
C ASN A 5 41.58 10.28 -29.71
N LYS A 6 41.12 9.16 -29.15
CA LYS A 6 39.80 9.11 -28.51
C LYS A 6 39.93 9.53 -27.05
N ARG A 7 39.44 10.75 -26.78
CA ARG A 7 39.30 11.36 -25.45
C ARG A 7 38.57 10.42 -24.50
N VAL A 8 39.14 10.23 -23.33
CA VAL A 8 38.42 9.90 -22.10
C VAL A 8 37.54 11.09 -21.73
N LEU A 9 36.23 10.87 -21.63
CA LEU A 9 35.32 11.76 -20.91
C LEU A 9 34.88 11.01 -19.66
N GLY A 10 35.31 11.53 -18.52
CA GLY A 10 34.94 11.01 -17.22
C GLY A 10 33.44 11.12 -17.00
N ALA A 11 32.84 10.01 -16.55
CA ALA A 11 31.55 10.07 -15.88
C ALA A 11 31.81 10.49 -14.43
N GLN A 12 31.77 11.79 -14.17
CA GLN A 12 31.38 12.30 -12.86
C GLN A 12 29.90 12.65 -12.98
N SER A 13 29.04 11.73 -12.55
CA SER A 13 27.65 12.05 -12.24
C SER A 13 27.51 12.05 -10.72
N THR A 14 27.18 13.25 -10.28
CA THR A 14 26.82 13.69 -8.94
C THR A 14 25.79 12.79 -8.26
N SER A 15 26.00 12.55 -6.97
CA SER A 15 24.99 12.16 -6.00
C SER A 15 23.74 13.04 -6.13
N GLY A 16 22.58 12.41 -6.34
CA GLY A 16 21.27 13.01 -6.23
C GLY A 16 20.24 11.90 -6.00
N ASN A 17 19.55 11.97 -4.86
CA ASN A 17 18.51 11.04 -4.37
C ASN A 17 17.80 10.25 -5.47
N THR A 18 18.03 8.95 -5.53
CA THR A 18 17.07 8.03 -6.15
C THR A 18 16.01 7.83 -5.09
N ASP A 19 14.90 8.57 -5.23
CA ASP A 19 13.67 8.33 -4.49
C ASP A 19 13.40 6.82 -4.43
N GLU A 20 13.18 6.31 -3.23
CA GLU A 20 12.74 4.94 -2.98
C GLU A 20 11.62 4.60 -3.98
N GLU A 21 11.85 3.56 -4.79
CA GLU A 21 11.02 3.18 -5.93
C GLU A 21 9.62 2.74 -5.48
N SER A 22 8.79 3.72 -5.15
CA SER A 22 7.47 3.52 -4.60
C SER A 22 6.53 3.08 -5.72
N SER A 23 6.03 1.86 -5.66
CA SER A 23 5.08 1.36 -6.66
C SER A 23 3.71 1.99 -6.45
N ARG A 24 3.26 2.79 -7.42
CA ARG A 24 1.92 3.39 -7.46
C ARG A 24 0.87 2.35 -7.84
N LEU A 25 -0.21 2.27 -7.08
CA LEU A 25 -1.36 1.41 -7.34
C LEU A 25 -2.64 2.24 -7.20
N THR A 26 -3.58 2.10 -8.13
CA THR A 26 -4.92 2.67 -7.98
C THR A 26 -5.83 1.61 -7.39
N VAL A 27 -6.43 1.91 -6.24
CA VAL A 27 -7.40 1.06 -5.54
C VAL A 27 -8.71 1.83 -5.35
N ARG A 28 -9.75 1.18 -4.85
CA ARG A 28 -11.02 1.86 -4.54
C ARG A 28 -11.25 1.91 -3.03
N MET A 29 -11.72 3.03 -2.52
CA MET A 29 -12.04 3.23 -1.11
C MET A 29 -13.44 3.86 -0.96
N SER A 30 -14.11 3.59 0.16
CA SER A 30 -15.38 4.23 0.48
C SER A 30 -15.15 5.59 1.11
N GLY A 31 -16.20 6.44 1.12
CA GLY A 31 -16.12 7.77 1.71
C GLY A 31 -15.71 7.74 3.18
N ILE A 32 -16.31 6.83 3.96
CA ILE A 32 -16.01 6.64 5.39
C ILE A 32 -14.53 6.30 5.61
N VAL A 33 -13.98 5.38 4.80
CA VAL A 33 -12.56 5.02 4.91
C VAL A 33 -11.65 6.20 4.56
N LEU A 34 -11.97 6.96 3.50
CA LEU A 34 -11.17 8.13 3.12
C LEU A 34 -11.18 9.23 4.19
N GLU A 35 -12.32 9.45 4.84
CA GLU A 35 -12.45 10.37 5.97
C GLU A 35 -11.69 9.87 7.20
N GLY A 36 -11.84 8.58 7.53
CA GLY A 36 -11.08 7.96 8.63
C GLY A 36 -9.56 8.02 8.44
N ILE A 37 -9.04 7.85 7.21
CA ILE A 37 -7.61 8.08 6.92
C ILE A 37 -7.22 9.51 7.29
N LYS A 38 -8.02 10.50 6.89
CA LYS A 38 -7.73 11.91 7.15
C LYS A 38 -7.71 12.20 8.66
N GLU A 39 -8.74 11.75 9.39
CA GLU A 39 -8.84 11.93 10.84
C GLU A 39 -7.70 11.24 11.58
N ASP A 40 -7.35 10.01 11.19
CA ASP A 40 -6.27 9.28 11.83
C ASP A 40 -4.90 9.91 11.56
N MET A 41 -4.66 10.37 10.33
CA MET A 41 -3.44 11.09 9.99
C MET A 41 -3.31 12.37 10.81
N GLU A 42 -4.37 13.17 10.91
CA GLU A 42 -4.39 14.41 11.70
C GLU A 42 -4.15 14.15 13.19
N ALA A 43 -4.80 13.12 13.76
CA ALA A 43 -4.65 12.77 15.18
C ALA A 43 -3.26 12.23 15.56
N ASN A 44 -2.50 11.72 14.59
CA ASN A 44 -1.17 11.15 14.80
C ASN A 44 -0.06 12.00 14.15
N GLU A 45 -0.33 13.30 13.90
CA GLU A 45 0.63 14.27 13.39
C GLU A 45 1.26 13.92 12.02
N TYR A 46 0.60 13.06 11.23
CA TYR A 46 1.00 12.81 9.84
C TYR A 46 0.60 14.01 8.99
N SER A 47 1.56 14.56 8.24
CA SER A 47 1.26 15.56 7.22
C SER A 47 0.66 14.89 5.99
N LYS A 48 0.10 15.68 5.07
CA LYS A 48 -0.33 15.17 3.76
C LYS A 48 0.79 14.45 2.98
N LYS A 49 2.06 14.82 3.22
CA LYS A 49 3.23 14.18 2.58
C LYS A 49 3.51 12.78 3.13
N ASP A 50 3.07 12.51 4.37
CA ASP A 50 3.30 11.24 5.05
C ASP A 50 2.22 10.19 4.74
N ARG A 51 1.26 10.50 3.85
CA ARG A 51 0.18 9.58 3.47
C ARG A 51 0.71 8.23 2.99
N SER A 52 1.71 8.24 2.11
CA SER A 52 2.29 6.99 1.58
C SER A 52 2.94 6.17 2.69
N LYS A 53 3.64 6.84 3.61
CA LYS A 53 4.23 6.22 4.80
C LYS A 53 3.15 5.60 5.69
N TRP A 54 2.10 6.35 6.00
CA TRP A 54 0.95 5.87 6.80
C TRP A 54 0.29 4.64 6.18
N ILE A 55 0.10 4.64 4.85
CA ILE A 55 -0.46 3.48 4.13
C ILE A 55 0.50 2.28 4.20
N CYS A 56 1.79 2.49 3.99
CA CYS A 56 2.78 1.42 4.10
C CYS A 56 2.77 0.77 5.49
N GLU A 57 2.69 1.59 6.55
CA GLU A 57 2.57 1.10 7.93
C GLU A 57 1.29 0.29 8.13
N ALA A 58 0.15 0.74 7.59
CA ALA A 58 -1.11 0.00 7.67
C ALA A 58 -0.98 -1.40 7.03
N ILE A 59 -0.32 -1.49 5.88
CA ILE A 59 -0.07 -2.76 5.18
C ILE A 59 0.85 -3.67 5.97
N LEU A 60 1.92 -3.12 6.56
CA LEU A 60 2.88 -3.87 7.36
C LEU A 60 2.26 -4.38 8.67
N GLU A 61 1.52 -3.53 9.38
CA GLU A 61 0.75 -3.91 10.58
C GLU A 61 -0.26 -5.01 10.27
N MET A 62 -0.97 -4.88 9.15
CA MET A 62 -1.92 -5.90 8.72
C MET A 62 -1.20 -7.22 8.40
N TRP A 63 -0.07 -7.17 7.68
CA TRP A 63 0.72 -8.36 7.38
C TRP A 63 1.27 -9.06 8.63
N GLU A 64 1.76 -8.31 9.61
CA GLU A 64 2.26 -8.87 10.86
C GLU A 64 1.18 -9.73 11.55
N GLN A 65 -0.06 -9.25 11.58
CA GLN A 65 -1.17 -10.06 12.06
C GLN A 65 -1.52 -11.18 11.08
N PHE A 66 -1.79 -10.84 9.83
CA PHE A 66 -2.25 -11.76 8.79
C PHE A 66 -1.35 -12.99 8.63
N SER A 67 -0.05 -12.84 8.80
CA SER A 67 0.92 -13.94 8.67
C SER A 67 0.90 -14.95 9.83
N ARG A 68 0.29 -14.60 10.97
CA ARG A 68 0.20 -15.44 12.17
C ARG A 68 -1.13 -16.18 12.30
N GLU A 69 -2.16 -15.69 11.61
CA GLU A 69 -3.52 -16.22 11.68
C GLU A 69 -3.64 -17.52 10.86
N PRO A 70 -4.60 -18.42 11.18
CA PRO A 70 -4.96 -19.52 10.29
C PRO A 70 -5.66 -19.00 9.03
N ASP A 71 -5.68 -19.81 7.97
CA ASP A 71 -6.24 -19.40 6.67
C ASP A 71 -7.73 -19.06 6.74
N GLU A 72 -8.51 -19.75 7.60
CA GLU A 72 -9.93 -19.48 7.82
C GLU A 72 -10.17 -18.03 8.32
N ASP A 73 -9.34 -17.56 9.25
CA ASP A 73 -9.43 -16.20 9.80
C ASP A 73 -8.94 -15.15 8.79
N LYS A 74 -7.89 -15.46 8.02
CA LYS A 74 -7.44 -14.60 6.91
C LYS A 74 -8.54 -14.39 5.87
N GLU A 75 -9.23 -15.46 5.50
CA GLU A 75 -10.36 -15.40 4.58
C GLU A 75 -11.53 -14.59 5.18
N LEU A 76 -11.79 -14.75 6.47
CA LEU A 76 -12.80 -13.97 7.18
C LEU A 76 -12.49 -12.47 7.14
N TYR A 77 -11.25 -12.05 7.43
CA TYR A 77 -10.86 -10.64 7.33
C TYR A 77 -11.17 -10.06 5.95
N LEU A 78 -10.78 -10.75 4.88
CA LEU A 78 -11.01 -10.31 3.50
C LEU A 78 -12.49 -10.24 3.11
N LYS A 79 -13.33 -11.12 3.69
CA LYS A 79 -14.79 -11.13 3.46
C LYS A 79 -15.51 -10.04 4.26
N LEU A 80 -15.08 -9.76 5.48
CA LEU A 80 -15.71 -8.76 6.34
C LEU A 80 -15.38 -7.33 5.90
N THR A 81 -14.18 -7.09 5.39
CA THR A 81 -13.77 -5.75 4.90
C THR A 81 -14.17 -5.52 3.44
N SER A 82 -15.30 -6.07 3.00
CA SER A 82 -15.71 -6.03 1.59
C SER A 82 -16.51 -4.77 1.24
N PRO A 83 -16.12 -4.00 0.21
CA PRO A 83 -16.57 -2.61 0.01
C PRO A 83 -18.01 -2.41 -0.53
N PHE A 84 -18.87 -3.43 -0.52
CA PHE A 84 -19.98 -3.50 -1.48
C PHE A 84 -21.30 -2.83 -1.11
N LYS A 85 -21.34 -1.95 -0.09
CA LYS A 85 -22.57 -1.24 0.27
C LYS A 85 -22.55 0.27 -0.03
N GLU A 86 -21.40 0.85 -0.37
CA GLU A 86 -21.23 2.31 -0.53
C GLU A 86 -20.66 2.71 -1.88
N SER A 87 -20.78 4.00 -2.22
CA SER A 87 -20.11 4.57 -3.39
C SER A 87 -18.59 4.53 -3.19
N MET A 88 -17.91 3.85 -4.11
CA MET A 88 -16.46 3.68 -4.07
C MET A 88 -15.77 4.66 -5.01
N THR A 89 -14.76 5.36 -4.51
CA THR A 89 -13.94 6.31 -5.27
C THR A 89 -12.54 5.74 -5.48
N SER A 90 -11.99 5.92 -6.68
CA SER A 90 -10.60 5.53 -6.98
C SER A 90 -9.62 6.40 -6.19
N PHE A 91 -8.61 5.77 -5.61
CA PHE A 91 -7.63 6.36 -4.72
C PHE A 91 -6.26 5.75 -5.00
N ASP A 92 -5.26 6.58 -5.23
CA ASP A 92 -3.90 6.12 -5.47
C ASP A 92 -3.15 5.90 -4.15
N ILE A 93 -2.52 4.73 -4.05
CA ILE A 93 -1.61 4.37 -2.97
C ILE A 93 -0.20 4.21 -3.53
N TYR A 94 0.79 4.50 -2.69
CA TYR A 94 2.20 4.33 -2.99
C TYR A 94 2.79 3.42 -1.93
N LEU A 95 3.35 2.30 -2.37
CA LEU A 95 3.96 1.31 -1.48
C LEU A 95 5.48 1.37 -1.61
N SER A 96 6.16 1.44 -0.46
CA SER A 96 7.60 1.26 -0.39
C SER A 96 7.98 -0.19 -0.73
N GLU A 97 9.25 -0.41 -1.08
CA GLU A 97 9.80 -1.76 -1.33
C GLU A 97 9.50 -2.74 -0.19
N LYS A 98 9.60 -2.26 1.06
CA LYS A 98 9.35 -3.06 2.26
C LYS A 98 7.88 -3.50 2.37
N ALA A 99 6.93 -2.67 1.95
CA ALA A 99 5.50 -2.98 2.00
C ALA A 99 5.03 -3.80 0.80
N LEU A 100 5.74 -3.73 -0.34
CA LEU A 100 5.34 -4.40 -1.59
C LEU A 100 5.28 -5.92 -1.47
N THR A 101 6.31 -6.55 -0.90
CA THR A 101 6.34 -8.02 -0.77
C THR A 101 5.21 -8.54 0.15
N PRO A 102 5.03 -8.00 1.38
CA PRO A 102 3.86 -8.29 2.21
C PRO A 102 2.52 -8.09 1.51
N PHE A 103 2.36 -6.96 0.81
CA PHE A 103 1.14 -6.66 0.07
C PHE A 103 0.81 -7.75 -0.95
N TYR A 104 1.76 -8.10 -1.81
CA TYR A 104 1.51 -9.08 -2.87
C TYR A 104 1.29 -10.50 -2.34
N LYS A 105 1.87 -10.88 -1.20
CA LYS A 105 1.53 -12.15 -0.52
C LYS A 105 0.07 -12.19 -0.05
N MET A 106 -0.44 -11.09 0.50
CA MET A 106 -1.85 -10.99 0.88
C MET A 106 -2.77 -10.99 -0.36
N VAL A 107 -2.34 -10.38 -1.47
CA VAL A 107 -3.06 -10.39 -2.75
C VAL A 107 -3.15 -11.81 -3.31
N GLU A 108 -2.04 -12.55 -3.35
CA GLU A 108 -1.99 -13.94 -3.80
C GLU A 108 -2.91 -14.83 -2.96
N PHE A 109 -2.94 -14.63 -1.64
CA PHE A 109 -3.91 -15.32 -0.78
C PHE A 109 -5.36 -14.94 -1.11
N ALA A 110 -5.65 -13.65 -1.31
CA ALA A 110 -7.01 -13.22 -1.67
C ALA A 110 -7.47 -13.85 -3.00
N GLU A 111 -6.56 -14.02 -3.96
CA GLU A 111 -6.82 -14.74 -5.21
C GLU A 111 -7.08 -16.24 -4.97
N SER A 112 -6.30 -16.89 -4.10
CA SER A 112 -6.47 -18.33 -3.83
C SER A 112 -7.82 -18.68 -3.19
N VAL A 113 -8.39 -17.78 -2.39
CA VAL A 113 -9.72 -17.94 -1.76
C VAL A 113 -10.88 -17.44 -2.64
N GLY A 114 -10.63 -17.21 -3.94
CA GLY A 114 -11.66 -16.90 -4.93
C GLY A 114 -12.11 -15.44 -4.97
N LEU A 115 -11.37 -14.52 -4.33
CA LEU A 115 -11.65 -13.08 -4.37
C LEU A 115 -10.95 -12.38 -5.54
N ASN A 116 -11.01 -13.00 -6.72
CA ASN A 116 -10.29 -12.59 -7.94
C ASN A 116 -10.78 -11.25 -8.54
N LYS A 117 -11.95 -10.78 -8.12
CA LYS A 117 -12.46 -9.46 -8.51
C LYS A 117 -11.79 -8.40 -7.63
N ASP A 118 -10.71 -7.84 -8.17
CA ASP A 118 -9.92 -6.74 -7.60
C ASP A 118 -9.29 -7.05 -6.23
N PRO A 119 -8.36 -8.02 -6.17
CA PRO A 119 -7.74 -8.45 -4.92
C PRO A 119 -6.84 -7.35 -4.32
N LYS A 120 -6.27 -6.47 -5.16
CA LYS A 120 -5.49 -5.31 -4.70
C LYS A 120 -6.35 -4.34 -3.91
N THR A 121 -7.50 -3.93 -4.45
CA THR A 121 -8.45 -3.08 -3.70
C THR A 121 -8.89 -3.76 -2.42
N ARG A 122 -9.19 -5.06 -2.44
CA ARG A 122 -9.63 -5.79 -1.23
C ARG A 122 -8.57 -5.80 -0.14
N VAL A 123 -7.33 -6.12 -0.48
CA VAL A 123 -6.22 -6.15 0.49
C VAL A 123 -5.93 -4.75 1.03
N SER A 124 -5.90 -3.74 0.17
CA SER A 124 -5.70 -2.36 0.60
C SER A 124 -6.84 -1.88 1.51
N TYR A 125 -8.08 -2.17 1.13
CA TYR A 125 -9.26 -1.80 1.92
C TYR A 125 -9.24 -2.51 3.27
N MET A 126 -8.91 -3.81 3.30
CA MET A 126 -8.74 -4.60 4.53
C MET A 126 -7.71 -3.96 5.46
N ALA A 127 -6.47 -3.76 4.98
CA ALA A 127 -5.39 -3.27 5.82
C ALA A 127 -5.69 -1.87 6.39
N ILE A 128 -6.19 -0.97 5.56
CA ILE A 128 -6.54 0.39 5.96
C ILE A 128 -7.73 0.38 6.93
N SER A 129 -8.81 -0.33 6.60
CA SER A 129 -10.00 -0.37 7.45
C SER A 129 -9.70 -1.00 8.80
N MET A 130 -8.93 -2.09 8.86
CA MET A 130 -8.55 -2.73 10.12
C MET A 130 -7.72 -1.81 11.01
N ARG A 131 -6.78 -1.03 10.43
CA ARG A 131 -6.04 0.00 11.19
C ARG A 131 -7.00 1.06 11.75
N LEU A 132 -7.93 1.55 10.94
CA LEU A 132 -8.90 2.58 11.35
C LEU A 132 -9.86 2.08 12.43
N ILE A 133 -10.39 0.86 12.31
CA ILE A 133 -11.26 0.22 13.31
C ILE A 133 -10.53 0.09 14.65
N ARG A 134 -9.28 -0.41 14.63
CA ARG A 134 -8.47 -0.54 15.87
C ARG A 134 -8.19 0.79 16.54
N ARG A 135 -8.13 1.87 15.76
CA ARG A 135 -7.90 3.24 16.24
C ARG A 135 -9.21 3.98 16.55
N GLY A 136 -10.37 3.34 16.40
CA GLY A 136 -11.68 3.93 16.69
C GLY A 136 -12.04 5.09 15.76
N ARG A 137 -11.67 4.99 14.48
CA ARG A 137 -11.88 6.04 13.45
C ARG A 137 -13.07 5.76 12.54
N ILE A 138 -13.50 4.50 12.45
CA ILE A 138 -14.66 4.04 11.68
C ILE A 138 -15.37 2.90 12.44
#